data_AF-A0A1F7LV53-F1
#
_entry.id   AF-A0A1F7LV53-F1
#
_cell.length_a   1.000
_cell.length_b   1.000
_cell.length_c   1.000
_cell.angle_alpha   90.00
_cell.angle_beta   90.00
_cell.angle_gamma   90.00
#
_symmetry.space_group_name_H-M   'P 1'
#
loop_
_entity.id
_entity.type
_entity.pdbx_description
1 polymer ?
#
loop_
_entity_poly.entity_id
_entity_poly.type
_entity_poly.pdbx_seq_one_letter_code
_entity_poly.pdbx_strand_id
1 'polypeptide(L)'
;MARRLTAEELRAVCDPGSLPFASTAELLPLDGMIGQERAVGATAFGIAMKRVGYNLFVLGPARTGKTSTMRRVLSRAAAAEPTPSDFCYVYNFADPYRPVALELPAGRGRELREEMERLAEECRSRLPRAFESEEFERQKAQILEERANARHLMLREDVVEAVGHGRFHVHAVGTVDEGMALLTGREAGARGEDGRFPPGSVNAAVEAALEANIARLKELGSSRP
;
A
#
# COMPACT_ATOMS: atom_id res chain seq x y z
N MET A 1 4.21 68.78 -31.68
CA MET A 1 5.60 69.28 -31.48
C MET A 1 6.22 68.48 -30.34
N ALA A 2 7.40 67.90 -30.53
CA ALA A 2 8.09 67.17 -29.47
C ALA A 2 8.79 68.15 -28.51
N ARG A 3 8.55 68.02 -27.20
CA ARG A 3 9.25 68.79 -26.15
C ARG A 3 10.66 68.22 -25.98
N ARG A 4 11.71 69.06 -26.07
CA ARG A 4 13.09 68.64 -25.71
C ARG A 4 13.18 68.44 -24.20
N LEU A 5 13.65 67.27 -23.78
CA LEU A 5 13.91 66.95 -22.38
C LEU A 5 15.36 67.32 -22.02
N THR A 6 15.58 67.77 -20.78
CA THR A 6 16.92 67.98 -20.23
C THR A 6 17.54 66.65 -19.78
N ALA A 7 18.86 66.60 -19.56
CA ALA A 7 19.54 65.38 -19.10
C ALA A 7 19.01 64.86 -17.75
N GLU A 8 18.55 65.76 -16.88
CA GLU A 8 17.97 65.44 -15.58
C GLU A 8 16.58 64.80 -15.72
N GLU A 9 15.78 65.24 -16.69
CA GLU A 9 14.45 64.69 -16.99
C GLU A 9 14.50 63.29 -17.63
N LEU A 10 15.67 62.86 -18.11
CA LEU A 10 15.90 61.54 -18.71
C LEU A 10 16.27 60.46 -17.69
N ARG A 11 16.56 60.83 -16.44
CA ARG A 11 17.00 59.88 -15.40
C ARG A 11 15.96 59.75 -14.30
N ALA A 12 15.52 58.52 -14.04
CA ALA A 12 14.86 58.20 -12.79
C ALA A 12 15.91 58.22 -11.66
N VAL A 13 15.78 59.17 -10.73
CA VAL A 13 16.65 59.27 -9.55
C VAL A 13 15.90 58.70 -8.35
N CYS A 14 16.47 57.64 -7.76
CA CYS A 14 16.02 57.14 -6.47
C CYS A 14 16.81 57.86 -5.38
N ASP A 15 16.12 58.58 -4.49
CA ASP A 15 16.75 59.22 -3.34
C ASP A 15 17.08 58.16 -2.27
N PRO A 16 18.37 57.91 -1.97
CA PRO A 16 18.74 56.93 -0.94
C PRO A 16 18.20 57.27 0.45
N GLY A 17 17.99 58.56 0.76
CA GLY A 17 17.44 59.01 2.03
C GLY A 17 15.95 58.66 2.21
N SER A 18 15.27 58.29 1.12
CA SER A 18 13.87 57.85 1.15
C SER A 18 13.68 56.39 1.58
N LEU A 19 14.77 55.62 1.66
CA LEU A 19 14.72 54.20 2.04
C LEU A 19 14.86 54.05 3.56
N PRO A 20 14.02 53.22 4.21
CA PRO A 20 14.02 53.09 5.68
C PRO A 20 15.14 52.18 6.22
N PHE A 21 16.19 51.91 5.44
CA PHE A 21 17.29 50.99 5.78
C PHE A 21 18.63 51.48 5.22
N ALA A 22 19.73 51.13 5.90
CA ALA A 22 21.08 51.52 5.47
C ALA A 22 21.69 50.49 4.50
N SER A 23 21.35 49.21 4.65
CA SER A 23 21.85 48.11 3.82
C SER A 23 20.76 47.12 3.43
N THR A 24 20.86 46.55 2.23
CA THR A 24 19.98 45.45 1.78
C THR A 24 20.16 44.17 2.60
N ALA A 25 21.25 44.05 3.37
CA ALA A 25 21.45 42.95 4.31
C ALA A 25 20.48 42.98 5.51
N GLU A 26 19.90 44.15 5.81
CA GLU A 26 18.92 44.33 6.90
C GLU A 26 17.50 43.91 6.48
N LEU A 27 17.29 43.70 5.18
CA LEU A 27 15.98 43.39 4.64
C LEU A 27 15.66 41.91 4.82
N LEU A 28 14.46 41.64 5.33
CA LEU A 28 13.90 40.31 5.32
C LEU A 28 13.65 39.87 3.86
N PRO A 29 13.90 38.59 3.53
CA PRO A 29 13.51 38.04 2.24
C PRO A 29 12.04 38.33 1.95
N LEU A 30 11.73 38.76 0.73
CA LEU A 30 10.36 38.97 0.30
C LEU A 30 9.63 37.62 0.22
N ASP A 31 8.81 37.37 1.23
CA ASP A 31 7.96 36.20 1.34
C ASP A 31 6.63 36.42 0.61
N GLY A 32 6.61 36.14 -0.69
CA GLY A 32 5.38 36.19 -1.48
C GLY A 32 5.60 36.30 -2.98
N MET A 33 4.51 36.49 -3.72
CA MET A 33 4.58 36.95 -5.11
C MET A 33 4.46 38.48 -5.10
N ILE A 34 5.50 39.19 -5.51
CA ILE A 34 5.53 40.65 -5.53
C ILE A 34 4.63 41.16 -6.66
N GLY A 35 3.66 42.03 -6.34
CA GLY A 35 2.80 42.67 -7.34
C GLY A 35 1.87 41.74 -8.11
N GLN A 36 1.60 40.54 -7.57
CA GLN A 36 0.78 39.50 -8.22
C GLN A 36 -0.42 39.10 -7.34
N GLU A 37 -1.13 40.09 -6.79
CA GLU A 37 -2.26 39.89 -5.87
C GLU A 37 -3.30 38.91 -6.42
N ARG A 38 -3.61 39.02 -7.72
CA ARG A 38 -4.53 38.09 -8.41
C ARG A 38 -4.02 36.64 -8.39
N ALA A 39 -2.73 36.43 -8.63
CA ALA A 39 -2.15 35.08 -8.65
C ALA A 39 -2.10 34.47 -7.24
N VAL A 40 -1.82 35.29 -6.22
CA VAL A 40 -1.88 34.89 -4.80
C VAL A 40 -3.30 34.47 -4.43
N GLY A 41 -4.31 35.28 -4.76
CA GLY A 41 -5.71 34.97 -4.49
C GLY A 41 -6.17 33.68 -5.17
N ALA A 42 -5.85 33.50 -6.46
CA ALA A 42 -6.19 32.28 -7.20
C ALA A 42 -5.50 31.04 -6.63
N THR A 43 -4.24 31.18 -6.17
CA THR A 43 -3.50 30.08 -5.54
C THR A 43 -4.10 29.70 -4.19
N ALA A 44 -4.43 30.68 -3.35
CA ALA A 44 -5.08 30.45 -2.06
C ALA A 44 -6.44 29.75 -2.22
N PHE A 45 -7.25 30.22 -3.18
CA PHE A 45 -8.51 29.59 -3.54
C PHE A 45 -8.33 28.14 -4.02
N GLY A 46 -7.36 27.91 -4.91
CA GLY A 46 -7.06 26.57 -5.44
C GLY A 46 -6.60 25.60 -4.35
N ILE A 47 -5.76 26.05 -3.41
CA ILE A 47 -5.30 25.23 -2.27
C ILE A 47 -6.47 24.90 -1.32
N ALA A 48 -7.43 25.81 -1.15
CA ALA A 48 -8.60 25.57 -0.30
C ALA A 48 -9.57 24.53 -0.91
N MET A 49 -9.47 24.20 -2.19
CA MET A 49 -10.32 23.21 -2.86
C MET A 49 -9.85 21.78 -2.57
N LYS A 50 -10.37 21.16 -1.50
CA LYS A 50 -10.04 19.77 -1.10
C LYS A 50 -10.80 18.67 -1.88
N ARG A 51 -11.33 18.96 -3.08
CA ARG A 51 -12.09 17.98 -3.89
C ARG A 51 -11.22 17.34 -4.96
N VAL A 52 -11.38 16.03 -5.13
CA VAL A 52 -10.74 15.27 -6.21
C VAL A 52 -11.21 15.82 -7.57
N GLY A 53 -10.27 15.94 -8.52
CA GLY A 53 -10.54 16.41 -9.88
C GLY A 53 -10.22 17.90 -10.13
N TYR A 54 -9.87 18.66 -9.09
CA TYR A 54 -9.42 20.04 -9.23
C TYR A 54 -7.89 20.11 -9.27
N ASN A 55 -7.35 20.75 -10.30
CA ASN A 55 -5.92 20.96 -10.48
C ASN A 55 -5.63 22.45 -10.65
N LEU A 56 -4.52 22.92 -10.09
CA LEU A 56 -4.05 24.30 -10.27
C LEU A 56 -2.98 24.34 -11.38
N PHE A 57 -3.20 25.16 -12.40
CA PHE A 57 -2.24 25.38 -13.48
C PHE A 57 -1.72 26.82 -13.46
N VAL A 58 -0.40 27.00 -13.58
CA VAL A 58 0.25 28.30 -13.38
C VAL A 58 0.92 28.75 -14.67
N LEU A 59 0.39 29.82 -15.26
CA LEU A 59 0.86 30.43 -16.50
C LEU A 59 1.60 31.74 -16.24
N GLY A 60 2.56 32.04 -17.11
CA GLY A 60 3.22 33.34 -17.16
C GLY A 60 4.56 33.30 -17.88
N PRO A 61 5.17 34.47 -18.13
CA PRO A 61 6.40 34.59 -18.91
C PRO A 61 7.54 33.71 -18.36
N ALA A 62 8.46 33.27 -19.22
CA ALA A 62 9.63 32.51 -18.78
C ALA A 62 10.48 33.31 -17.78
N ARG A 63 11.16 32.61 -16.86
CA ARG A 63 12.09 33.20 -15.87
C ARG A 63 11.48 34.17 -14.84
N THR A 64 10.16 34.17 -14.65
CA THR A 64 9.48 34.97 -13.60
C THR A 64 9.43 34.29 -12.22
N GLY A 65 10.16 33.19 -12.00
CA GLY A 65 10.18 32.52 -10.69
C GLY A 65 8.86 31.83 -10.30
N LYS A 66 8.02 31.43 -11.26
CA LYS A 66 6.73 30.75 -11.01
C LYS A 66 6.90 29.51 -10.14
N THR A 67 7.78 28.60 -10.53
CA THR A 67 8.00 27.31 -9.84
C THR A 67 8.55 27.51 -8.43
N SER A 68 9.55 28.38 -8.26
CA SER A 68 10.13 28.66 -6.95
C SER A 68 9.10 29.30 -6.01
N THR A 69 8.28 30.22 -6.53
CA THR A 69 7.25 30.87 -5.72
C THR A 69 6.11 29.92 -5.36
N MET A 70 5.63 29.13 -6.31
CA MET A 70 4.59 28.11 -6.05
C MET A 70 5.05 27.06 -5.04
N ARG A 71 6.31 26.59 -5.15
CA ARG A 71 6.87 25.64 -4.18
C ARG A 71 6.85 26.21 -2.77
N ARG A 72 7.27 27.47 -2.60
CA ARG A 72 7.27 28.14 -1.29
C ARG A 72 5.87 28.29 -0.71
N VAL A 73 4.89 28.72 -1.52
CA VAL A 73 3.49 28.86 -1.08
C VAL A 73 2.90 27.50 -0.69
N LEU A 74 3.09 26.47 -1.52
CA LEU A 74 2.58 25.12 -1.26
C LEU A 74 3.25 24.46 -0.06
N SER A 75 4.57 24.60 0.11
CA SER A 75 5.27 24.07 1.28
C SER A 75 4.78 24.70 2.59
N ARG A 76 4.49 26.00 2.59
CA ARG A 76 3.93 26.68 3.75
C ARG A 76 2.51 26.19 4.06
N ALA A 77 1.67 26.03 3.04
CA ALA A 77 0.32 25.51 3.23
C ALA A 77 0.34 24.07 3.75
N ALA A 78 1.19 23.21 3.17
CA ALA A 78 1.34 21.82 3.58
C ALA A 78 1.86 21.66 5.01
N ALA A 79 2.70 22.58 5.50
CA ALA A 79 3.21 22.54 6.88
C ALA A 79 2.12 22.70 7.95
N ALA A 80 0.95 23.26 7.59
CA ALA A 80 -0.20 23.41 8.48
C ALA A 80 -1.25 22.29 8.33
N GLU A 81 -1.05 21.38 7.37
CA GLU A 81 -1.94 20.24 7.11
C GLU A 81 -1.47 19.00 7.90
N PRO A 82 -2.36 18.04 8.19
CA PRO A 82 -1.97 16.78 8.80
C PRO A 82 -1.00 16.02 7.89
N THR A 83 -0.07 15.29 8.51
CA THR A 83 0.85 14.41 7.79
C THR A 83 0.06 13.40 6.96
N PRO A 84 0.33 13.28 5.65
CA PRO A 84 -0.42 12.38 4.77
C PRO A 84 -0.20 10.91 5.15
N SER A 85 -1.19 10.07 4.80
CA SER A 85 -1.10 8.62 4.90
C SER A 85 0.12 8.06 4.15
N ASP A 86 0.71 6.99 4.68
CA ASP A 86 1.71 6.20 3.97
C ASP A 86 1.00 5.29 2.96
N PHE A 87 1.46 5.31 1.71
CA PHE A 87 1.00 4.37 0.69
C PHE A 87 2.05 3.30 0.44
N CYS A 88 1.70 2.03 0.67
CA CYS A 88 2.58 0.89 0.47
C CYS A 88 2.03 -0.05 -0.60
N TYR A 89 2.85 -0.40 -1.59
CA TYR A 89 2.52 -1.45 -2.54
C TYR A 89 2.94 -2.80 -1.98
N VAL A 90 1.99 -3.74 -1.91
CA VAL A 90 2.25 -5.13 -1.57
C VAL A 90 2.07 -6.03 -2.78
N TYR A 91 2.85 -7.10 -2.82
CA TYR A 91 2.78 -8.07 -3.90
C TYR A 91 1.41 -8.74 -3.93
N ASN A 92 0.84 -8.82 -5.12
CA ASN A 92 -0.42 -9.49 -5.34
C ASN A 92 -0.15 -10.90 -5.87
N PHE A 93 -0.38 -11.91 -5.03
CA PHE A 93 -0.14 -13.32 -5.39
C PHE A 93 -1.11 -13.84 -6.47
N ALA A 94 -2.27 -13.20 -6.67
CA ALA A 94 -3.22 -13.57 -7.72
C ALA A 94 -2.86 -12.97 -9.08
N ASP A 95 -2.35 -11.74 -9.08
CA ASP A 95 -1.91 -11.04 -10.30
C ASP A 95 -0.63 -10.24 -10.02
N PRO A 96 0.56 -10.82 -10.32
CA PRO A 96 1.86 -10.18 -10.09
C PRO A 96 2.04 -8.81 -10.77
N TYR A 97 1.31 -8.55 -11.86
CA TYR A 97 1.40 -7.29 -12.60
C TYR A 97 0.51 -6.19 -12.01
N ARG A 98 -0.30 -6.52 -11.00
CA ARG A 98 -1.25 -5.60 -10.37
C ARG A 98 -1.04 -5.56 -8.86
N PRO A 99 0.00 -4.85 -8.36
CA PRO A 99 0.24 -4.73 -6.93
C PRO A 99 -0.94 -4.08 -6.21
N VAL A 100 -1.17 -4.49 -4.96
CA VAL A 100 -2.23 -3.91 -4.12
C VAL A 100 -1.67 -2.71 -3.38
N ALA A 101 -2.35 -1.57 -3.50
CA ALA A 101 -2.01 -0.37 -2.73
C ALA A 101 -2.71 -0.41 -1.36
N LEU A 102 -1.93 -0.35 -0.30
CA LEU A 102 -2.40 -0.19 1.07
C LEU A 102 -2.22 1.26 1.50
N GLU A 103 -3.30 1.87 1.99
CA GLU A 103 -3.27 3.15 2.69
C GLU A 103 -3.12 2.90 4.19
N LEU A 104 -2.07 3.47 4.78
CA LEU A 104 -1.71 3.31 6.19
C LEU A 104 -1.57 4.68 6.85
N PRO A 105 -1.80 4.79 8.17
CA PRO A 105 -1.52 6.03 8.90
C PRO A 105 -0.05 6.45 8.73
N ALA A 106 0.19 7.77 8.78
CA ALA A 106 1.52 8.35 8.62
C ALA A 106 2.57 7.67 9.52
N GLY A 107 3.68 7.24 8.91
CA GLY A 107 4.81 6.59 9.58
C GLY A 107 4.69 5.07 9.76
N ARG A 108 3.52 4.46 9.51
CA ARG A 108 3.31 3.02 9.68
C ARG A 108 3.84 2.17 8.53
N GLY A 109 4.06 2.75 7.35
CA GLY A 109 4.62 2.04 6.19
C GLY A 109 6.03 1.51 6.46
N ARG A 110 6.81 2.24 7.27
CA ARG A 110 8.12 1.77 7.73
C ARG A 110 8.01 0.53 8.61
N GLU A 111 7.07 0.53 9.55
CA GLU A 111 6.85 -0.61 10.44
C GLU A 111 6.38 -1.84 9.67
N LEU A 112 5.45 -1.68 8.72
CA LEU A 112 5.01 -2.75 7.84
C LEU A 112 6.19 -3.37 7.08
N ARG A 113 7.09 -2.54 6.53
CA ARG A 113 8.29 -3.02 5.83
C ARG A 113 9.15 -3.91 6.74
N GLU A 114 9.44 -3.43 7.94
CA GLU A 114 10.27 -4.16 8.91
C GLU A 114 9.60 -5.47 9.36
N GLU A 115 8.28 -5.50 9.50
CA GLU A 115 7.52 -6.73 9.79
C GLU A 115 7.52 -7.72 8.62
N MET A 116 7.38 -7.25 7.38
CA MET A 116 7.45 -8.11 6.19
C MET A 116 8.84 -8.70 5.99
N GLU A 117 9.91 -7.95 6.26
CA GLU A 117 11.27 -8.47 6.26
C GLU A 117 11.46 -9.57 7.30
N ARG A 118 10.95 -9.37 8.53
CA ARG A 118 10.98 -10.39 9.58
C ARG A 118 10.19 -11.65 9.21
N LEU A 119 8.97 -11.48 8.70
CA LEU A 119 8.12 -12.58 8.27
C LEU A 119 8.79 -13.39 7.15
N ALA A 120 9.37 -12.71 6.16
CA ALA A 120 10.06 -13.39 5.06
C ALA A 120 11.27 -14.20 5.57
N GLU A 121 12.04 -13.66 6.52
CA GLU A 121 13.16 -14.38 7.14
C GLU A 121 12.70 -15.59 7.97
N GLU A 122 11.63 -15.41 8.74
CA GLU A 122 11.04 -16.50 9.53
C GLU A 122 10.50 -17.61 8.63
N CYS A 123 9.79 -17.27 7.55
CA CYS A 123 9.34 -18.25 6.57
C CYS A 123 10.53 -18.99 5.94
N ARG A 124 11.60 -18.29 5.54
CA ARG A 124 12.80 -18.91 4.94
C ARG A 124 13.50 -19.90 5.86
N SER A 125 13.50 -19.64 7.17
CA SER A 125 14.17 -20.50 8.16
C SER A 125 13.28 -21.63 8.70
N ARG A 126 12.00 -21.36 8.94
CA ARG A 126 11.07 -22.32 9.55
C ARG A 126 10.41 -23.25 8.55
N LEU A 127 10.05 -22.78 7.34
CA LEU A 127 9.36 -23.61 6.36
C LEU A 127 10.16 -24.86 5.98
N PRO A 128 11.46 -24.78 5.60
CA PRO A 128 12.23 -25.96 5.25
C PRO A 128 12.27 -26.99 6.38
N ARG A 129 12.49 -26.54 7.63
CA ARG A 129 12.51 -27.42 8.80
C ARG A 129 11.17 -28.10 9.07
N ALA A 130 10.06 -27.40 8.85
CA ALA A 130 8.74 -27.99 8.97
C ALA A 130 8.53 -29.08 7.91
N PHE A 131 9.00 -28.84 6.69
CA PHE A 131 8.95 -29.79 5.57
C PHE A 131 9.95 -30.96 5.70
N GLU A 132 10.99 -30.84 6.51
CA GLU A 132 11.94 -31.91 6.82
C GLU A 132 11.56 -32.71 8.09
N SER A 133 10.47 -32.35 8.75
CA SER A 133 10.02 -33.04 9.95
C SER A 133 9.57 -34.48 9.62
N GLU A 134 9.87 -35.43 10.52
CA GLU A 134 9.43 -36.82 10.35
C GLU A 134 7.91 -36.92 10.22
N GLU A 135 7.16 -36.03 10.88
CA GLU A 135 5.71 -35.99 10.77
C GLU A 135 5.27 -35.56 9.36
N PHE A 136 5.89 -34.53 8.78
CA PHE A 136 5.60 -34.12 7.40
C PHE A 136 6.00 -35.19 6.39
N GLU A 137 7.18 -35.81 6.52
CA GLU A 137 7.59 -36.91 5.61
C GLU A 137 6.71 -38.15 5.79
N ARG A 138 6.26 -38.50 7.00
CA ARG A 138 5.26 -39.56 7.21
C ARG A 138 3.94 -39.23 6.54
N GLN A 139 3.42 -38.02 6.70
CA GLN A 139 2.16 -37.60 6.10
C GLN A 139 2.25 -37.53 4.57
N LYS A 140 3.36 -37.02 4.03
CA LYS A 140 3.67 -36.99 2.61
C LYS A 140 3.83 -38.40 2.03
N ALA A 141 4.56 -39.29 2.72
CA ALA A 141 4.72 -40.68 2.33
C ALA A 141 3.37 -41.40 2.35
N GLN A 142 2.54 -41.19 3.37
CA GLN A 142 1.19 -41.72 3.45
C GLN A 142 0.32 -41.26 2.27
N ILE A 143 0.30 -39.95 1.95
CA ILE A 143 -0.45 -39.42 0.82
C ILE A 143 0.10 -39.98 -0.52
N LEU A 144 1.42 -40.10 -0.66
CA LEU A 144 2.03 -40.65 -1.88
C LEU A 144 1.78 -42.16 -2.01
N GLU A 145 1.79 -42.91 -0.91
CA GLU A 145 1.49 -44.33 -0.86
C GLU A 145 0.00 -44.57 -1.14
N GLU A 146 -0.91 -43.78 -0.57
CA GLU A 146 -2.34 -43.79 -0.90
C GLU A 146 -2.56 -43.52 -2.41
N ARG A 147 -1.81 -42.59 -3.03
CA ARG A 147 -1.90 -42.29 -4.46
C ARG A 147 -1.21 -43.33 -5.36
N ALA A 148 -0.10 -43.91 -4.94
CA ALA A 148 0.61 -44.95 -5.68
C ALA A 148 -0.16 -46.28 -5.64
N ASN A 149 -0.69 -46.64 -4.46
CA ASN A 149 -1.59 -47.76 -4.28
C ASN A 149 -2.85 -47.54 -5.11
N ALA A 150 -3.45 -46.34 -5.16
CA ALA A 150 -4.61 -46.08 -6.03
C ALA A 150 -4.35 -46.31 -7.54
N ARG A 151 -3.10 -46.15 -8.02
CA ARG A 151 -2.74 -46.37 -9.45
C ARG A 151 -2.30 -47.82 -9.76
N HIS A 152 -1.90 -48.60 -8.76
CA HIS A 152 -1.47 -50.00 -8.89
C HIS A 152 -2.19 -50.92 -7.90
N LEU A 153 -3.49 -50.69 -7.68
CA LEU A 153 -4.22 -51.33 -6.60
C LEU A 153 -4.51 -52.82 -6.89
N MET A 154 -3.56 -53.70 -6.58
CA MET A 154 -3.83 -55.10 -6.22
C MET A 154 -3.78 -55.19 -4.69
N LEU A 155 -4.89 -54.88 -4.03
CA LEU A 155 -5.02 -55.09 -2.59
C LEU A 155 -4.95 -56.60 -2.31
N ARG A 156 -4.19 -56.98 -1.29
CA ARG A 156 -4.30 -58.32 -0.70
C ARG A 156 -5.72 -58.50 -0.14
N GLU A 157 -6.23 -59.72 -0.23
CA GLU A 157 -7.61 -60.09 0.12
C GLU A 157 -7.99 -59.70 1.56
N ASP A 158 -7.03 -59.78 2.48
CA ASP A 158 -7.18 -59.39 3.90
C ASP A 158 -7.43 -57.88 4.10
N VAL A 159 -6.84 -57.03 3.27
CA VAL A 159 -7.06 -55.57 3.27
C VAL A 159 -8.44 -55.23 2.72
N VAL A 160 -8.89 -55.93 1.67
CA VAL A 160 -10.25 -55.79 1.11
C VAL A 160 -11.30 -56.21 2.14
N GLU A 161 -11.06 -57.31 2.84
CA GLU A 161 -11.95 -57.83 3.88
C GLU A 161 -12.06 -56.85 5.07
N ALA A 162 -10.93 -56.25 5.50
CA ALA A 162 -10.93 -55.27 6.58
C ALA A 162 -11.69 -53.97 6.25
N VAL A 163 -11.62 -53.52 4.99
CA VAL A 163 -12.43 -52.40 4.47
C VAL A 163 -13.90 -52.79 4.39
N GLY A 164 -14.21 -54.01 3.93
CA GLY A 164 -15.58 -54.55 3.92
C GLY A 164 -16.21 -54.69 5.31
N HIS A 165 -15.40 -54.93 6.34
CA HIS A 165 -15.80 -54.92 7.74
C HIS A 165 -15.80 -53.52 8.40
N GLY A 166 -15.52 -52.46 7.65
CA GLY A 166 -15.57 -51.07 8.14
C GLY A 166 -14.51 -50.72 9.19
N ARG A 167 -13.39 -51.46 9.25
CA ARG A 167 -12.34 -51.22 10.26
C ARG A 167 -11.50 -49.98 9.95
N PHE A 168 -11.38 -49.61 8.68
CA PHE A 168 -10.79 -48.36 8.20
C PHE A 168 -11.25 -48.08 6.76
N HIS A 169 -11.11 -46.83 6.31
CA HIS A 169 -11.49 -46.38 4.97
C HIS A 169 -10.25 -45.90 4.20
N VAL A 170 -10.18 -46.23 2.91
CA VAL A 170 -9.12 -45.76 2.00
C VAL A 170 -9.71 -44.74 1.04
N HIS A 171 -9.19 -43.51 1.06
CA HIS A 171 -9.65 -42.42 0.22
C HIS A 171 -8.53 -42.01 -0.75
N ALA A 172 -8.78 -42.11 -2.05
CA ALA A 172 -7.87 -41.61 -3.07
C ALA A 172 -8.20 -40.15 -3.40
N VAL A 173 -7.24 -39.23 -3.26
CA VAL A 173 -7.42 -37.81 -3.57
C VAL A 173 -6.49 -37.32 -4.69
N GLY A 174 -7.04 -36.52 -5.59
CA GLY A 174 -6.39 -35.97 -6.78
C GLY A 174 -5.73 -34.60 -6.55
N THR A 175 -6.24 -33.83 -5.59
CA THR A 175 -5.82 -32.43 -5.34
C THR A 175 -5.59 -32.16 -3.84
N VAL A 176 -4.82 -31.11 -3.53
CA VAL A 176 -4.54 -30.71 -2.13
C VAL A 176 -5.84 -30.36 -1.40
N ASP A 177 -6.81 -29.77 -2.10
CA ASP A 177 -8.11 -29.38 -1.56
C ASP A 177 -8.97 -30.57 -1.11
N GLU A 178 -8.93 -31.68 -1.85
CA GLU A 178 -9.61 -32.93 -1.48
C GLU A 178 -8.99 -33.58 -0.24
N GLY A 179 -7.65 -33.52 -0.11
CA GLY A 179 -6.95 -34.00 1.08
C GLY A 179 -7.26 -33.16 2.32
N MET A 180 -7.32 -31.84 2.18
CA MET A 180 -7.72 -30.92 3.25
C MET A 180 -9.15 -31.19 3.71
N ALA A 181 -10.06 -31.53 2.80
CA ALA A 181 -11.45 -31.84 3.15
C ALA A 181 -11.59 -33.09 4.01
N LEU A 182 -10.83 -34.15 3.69
CA LEU A 182 -10.82 -35.40 4.45
C LEU A 182 -10.19 -35.22 5.84
N LEU A 183 -9.10 -34.46 5.95
CA LEU A 183 -8.36 -34.28 7.20
C LEU A 183 -9.05 -33.31 8.18
N THR A 184 -9.72 -32.28 7.65
CA THR A 184 -10.35 -31.24 8.48
C THR A 184 -11.86 -31.45 8.69
N GLY A 185 -12.46 -32.42 7.99
CA GLY A 185 -13.92 -32.66 7.99
C GLY A 185 -14.73 -31.50 7.40
N ARG A 186 -14.07 -30.56 6.71
CA ARG A 186 -14.64 -29.35 6.14
C ARG A 186 -14.16 -29.22 4.71
N GLU A 187 -15.05 -28.96 3.76
CA GLU A 187 -14.61 -28.72 2.39
C GLU A 187 -13.59 -27.56 2.33
N ALA A 188 -12.55 -27.69 1.50
CA ALA A 188 -11.62 -26.58 1.28
C ALA A 188 -12.36 -25.34 0.74
N GLY A 189 -13.34 -25.58 -0.14
CA GLY A 189 -14.19 -24.57 -0.76
C GLY A 189 -13.49 -23.85 -1.90
N ALA A 190 -14.03 -23.98 -3.11
CA ALA A 190 -13.57 -23.22 -4.28
C ALA A 190 -14.21 -21.83 -4.30
N ARG A 191 -13.49 -20.84 -4.82
CA ARG A 191 -13.99 -19.46 -4.88
C ARG A 191 -15.12 -19.36 -5.91
N GLY A 192 -16.28 -18.86 -5.49
CA GLY A 192 -17.42 -18.65 -6.37
C GLY A 192 -17.20 -17.52 -7.38
N GLU A 193 -18.09 -17.39 -8.37
CA GLU A 193 -18.09 -16.28 -9.33
C GLU A 193 -18.29 -14.90 -8.66
N ASP A 194 -18.88 -14.91 -7.45
CA ASP A 194 -19.03 -13.75 -6.57
C ASP A 194 -17.74 -13.39 -5.80
N GLY A 195 -16.67 -14.16 -5.99
CA GLY A 195 -15.37 -13.95 -5.37
C GLY A 195 -15.33 -14.32 -3.89
N ARG A 196 -16.32 -15.04 -3.34
CA ARG A 196 -16.33 -15.48 -1.94
C ARG A 196 -16.12 -16.98 -1.83
N PHE A 197 -15.57 -17.42 -0.70
CA PHE A 197 -15.50 -18.84 -0.38
C PHE A 197 -16.81 -19.30 0.31
N PRO A 198 -17.24 -20.55 0.08
CA PRO A 198 -18.43 -21.11 0.73
C PRO A 198 -18.32 -21.03 2.26
N PRO A 199 -19.38 -20.58 2.97
CA PRO A 199 -19.34 -20.47 4.42
C PRO A 199 -19.11 -21.84 5.08
N GLY A 200 -18.17 -21.88 6.02
CA GLY A 200 -17.76 -23.13 6.70
C GLY A 200 -16.61 -23.88 6.04
N SER A 201 -16.12 -23.40 4.89
CA SER A 201 -14.94 -23.97 4.23
C SER A 201 -13.63 -23.58 4.91
N VAL A 202 -12.57 -24.34 4.68
CA VAL A 202 -11.22 -24.03 5.20
C VAL A 202 -10.72 -22.69 4.65
N ASN A 203 -10.90 -22.45 3.34
CA ASN A 203 -10.48 -21.20 2.71
C ASN A 203 -11.26 -19.98 3.21
N ALA A 204 -12.56 -20.14 3.52
CA ALA A 204 -13.35 -19.10 4.15
C ALA A 204 -12.84 -18.74 5.55
N ALA A 205 -12.37 -19.73 6.33
CA ALA A 205 -11.80 -19.49 7.65
C ALA A 205 -10.45 -18.75 7.58
N VAL A 206 -9.62 -19.04 6.57
CA VAL A 206 -8.35 -18.34 6.33
C VAL A 206 -8.61 -16.89 5.91
N GLU A 207 -9.56 -16.65 5.01
CA GLU A 207 -9.93 -15.29 4.56
C GLU A 207 -10.49 -14.47 5.73
N ALA A 208 -11.36 -15.06 6.57
CA ALA A 208 -11.88 -14.41 7.77
C ALA A 208 -10.78 -14.06 8.80
N ALA A 209 -9.76 -14.92 8.97
CA ALA A 209 -8.64 -14.64 9.86
C ALA A 209 -7.75 -13.49 9.34
N LEU A 210 -7.54 -13.42 8.03
CA LEU A 210 -6.86 -12.32 7.35
C LEU A 210 -7.64 -11.01 7.51
N GLU A 211 -8.94 -11.02 7.26
CA GLU A 211 -9.82 -9.86 7.45
C GLU A 211 -9.81 -9.38 8.89
N ALA A 212 -9.90 -10.28 9.88
CA ALA A 212 -9.85 -9.93 11.30
C ALA A 212 -8.51 -9.28 11.70
N ASN A 213 -7.39 -9.77 11.18
CA ASN A 213 -6.08 -9.17 11.42
C ASN A 213 -5.96 -7.78 10.76
N ILE A 214 -6.46 -7.63 9.54
CA ILE A 214 -6.51 -6.33 8.84
C ILE A 214 -7.41 -5.35 9.61
N ALA A 215 -8.57 -5.79 10.10
CA ALA A 215 -9.48 -4.98 10.89
C ALA A 215 -8.84 -4.53 12.21
N ARG A 216 -8.16 -5.43 12.93
CA ARG A 216 -7.42 -5.10 14.16
C ARG A 216 -6.35 -4.03 13.94
N LEU A 217 -5.61 -4.11 12.82
CA LEU A 217 -4.61 -3.11 12.46
C LEU A 217 -5.22 -1.75 12.13
N LYS A 218 -6.46 -1.72 11.60
CA LYS A 218 -7.24 -0.49 11.37
C LYS A 218 -7.84 0.09 12.66
N GLU A 219 -8.34 -0.76 13.56
CA GLU A 219 -8.93 -0.35 14.84
C GLU A 219 -7.89 0.21 15.82
N LEU A 220 -6.67 -0.35 15.86
CA LEU A 220 -5.55 0.22 16.62
C LEU A 220 -5.12 1.61 16.08
N GLY A 221 -5.47 1.94 14.83
CA GLY A 221 -5.33 3.29 14.26
C GLY A 221 -6.49 4.22 14.59
N SER A 222 -7.61 3.70 15.08
CA SER A 222 -8.83 4.46 15.41
C SER A 222 -8.89 4.88 16.89
N SER A 223 -8.03 4.32 17.74
CA SER A 223 -8.09 4.46 19.21
C SER A 223 -7.04 5.40 19.82
N ARG A 224 -6.44 6.32 19.05
CA ARG A 224 -5.64 7.41 19.63
C ARG A 224 -6.49 8.68 19.65
N PRO A 225 -6.67 9.35 20.82
CA PRO A 225 -7.30 10.66 20.90
C PRO A 225 -6.47 11.73 20.20
#